data_AF-A0A0P6S439-F1
#
_entry.id   AF-A0A0P6S439-F1
#
_cell.length_a   1.000
_cell.length_b   1.000
_cell.length_c   1.000
_cell.angle_alpha   90.00
_cell.angle_beta   90.00
_cell.angle_gamma   90.00
#
_symmetry.space_group_name_H-M   'P 1'
#
loop_
_entity.id
_entity.type
_entity.pdbx_description
1 polymer ?
#
loop_
_entity_poly.entity_id
_entity_poly.type
_entity_poly.pdbx_seq_one_letter_code
_entity_poly.pdbx_strand_id
1 'polypeptide(L)'
;MLMTNLATYQAQWAYQKYWVMAHSQQHYNQLRLLFKGNDWSQEKAQQFDELIAEAERIEPSTKTLRTAYQHVWGYFKKSATPSEKERFKELDDGLEDRASEMLVFLQDLTALYQPTYLQQSRLILEGV
;
A
#
# COMPACT_ATOMS: atom_id res chain seq x y z
N MET A 1 -27.12 -0.23 -15.33
CA MET A 1 -25.78 -0.04 -15.93
C MET A 1 -25.08 1.00 -15.07
N LEU A 2 -24.26 0.57 -14.11
CA LEU A 2 -23.47 1.49 -13.30
C LEU A 2 -22.46 2.15 -14.24
N MET A 3 -22.46 3.48 -14.34
CA MET A 3 -21.44 4.17 -15.12
C MET A 3 -20.09 3.92 -14.45
N THR A 4 -19.21 3.23 -15.16
CA THR A 4 -17.83 2.97 -14.74
C THR A 4 -17.09 4.31 -14.69
N ASN A 5 -16.93 4.86 -13.49
CA ASN A 5 -16.30 6.17 -13.29
C ASN A 5 -14.81 5.99 -12.94
N LEU A 6 -13.91 6.49 -13.80
CA LEU A 6 -12.47 6.48 -13.57
C LEU A 6 -12.10 7.05 -12.20
N ALA A 7 -12.74 8.14 -11.76
CA ALA A 7 -12.43 8.78 -10.48
C ALA A 7 -12.72 7.83 -9.29
N THR A 8 -13.79 7.03 -9.38
CA THR A 8 -14.14 6.03 -8.36
C THR A 8 -13.05 4.95 -8.29
N TYR A 9 -12.60 4.42 -9.42
CA TYR A 9 -11.55 3.41 -9.46
C TYR A 9 -10.18 3.97 -9.07
N GLN A 10 -9.88 5.24 -9.37
CA GLN A 10 -8.68 5.90 -8.88
C GLN A 10 -8.66 6.02 -7.36
N ALA A 11 -9.81 6.35 -6.74
CA ALA A 11 -9.94 6.38 -5.29
C ALA A 11 -9.77 4.98 -4.68
N GLN A 12 -10.40 3.96 -5.27
CA GLN A 12 -10.21 2.56 -4.84
C GLN A 12 -8.76 2.10 -5.01
N TRP A 13 -8.10 2.47 -6.09
CA TRP A 13 -6.69 2.14 -6.28
C TRP A 13 -5.80 2.83 -5.25
N ALA A 14 -6.04 4.12 -4.95
CA ALA A 14 -5.32 4.83 -3.91
C ALA A 14 -5.48 4.15 -2.54
N TYR A 15 -6.68 3.64 -2.24
CA TYR A 15 -6.99 2.84 -1.05
C TYR A 15 -6.19 1.53 -1.02
N GLN A 16 -6.21 0.77 -2.11
CA GLN A 16 -5.69 -0.61 -2.14
C GLN A 16 -4.18 -0.73 -2.35
N LYS A 17 -3.54 0.23 -3.03
CA LYS A 17 -2.21 0.03 -3.66
C LYS A 17 -1.10 -0.49 -2.73
N TYR A 18 -1.00 -0.02 -1.48
CA TYR A 18 0.06 -0.49 -0.57
C TYR A 18 -0.25 -1.84 0.05
N TRP A 19 -1.54 -2.13 0.25
CA TRP A 19 -1.99 -3.45 0.65
C TRP A 19 -1.70 -4.46 -0.46
N VAL A 20 -2.08 -4.16 -1.71
CA VAL A 20 -1.72 -5.03 -2.85
C VAL A 20 -0.21 -5.21 -2.99
N MET A 21 0.59 -4.18 -2.75
CA MET A 21 2.06 -4.29 -2.77
C MET A 21 2.59 -5.26 -1.69
N ALA A 22 1.96 -5.27 -0.51
CA ALA A 22 2.32 -6.17 0.58
C ALA A 22 2.00 -7.65 0.27
N HIS A 23 0.99 -7.91 -0.57
CA HIS A 23 0.62 -9.24 -1.03
C HIS A 23 1.36 -9.66 -2.31
N SER A 24 1.49 -8.76 -3.31
CA SER A 24 2.13 -9.06 -4.58
C SER A 24 2.58 -7.82 -5.36
N GLN A 25 3.91 -7.66 -5.50
CA GLN A 25 4.51 -6.62 -6.33
C GLN A 25 4.11 -6.73 -7.82
N GLN A 26 3.82 -7.95 -8.31
CA GLN A 26 3.37 -8.18 -9.68
C GLN A 26 1.98 -7.57 -9.91
N HIS A 27 1.00 -7.87 -9.05
CA HIS A 27 -0.35 -7.33 -9.16
C HIS A 27 -0.37 -5.82 -8.97
N TYR A 28 0.46 -5.29 -8.05
CA TYR A 28 0.65 -3.85 -7.93
C TYR A 28 1.08 -3.20 -9.25
N ASN A 29 2.03 -3.82 -9.97
CA ASN A 29 2.51 -3.30 -11.25
C ASN A 29 1.45 -3.40 -12.36
N GLN A 30 0.69 -4.49 -12.39
CA GLN A 30 -0.42 -4.68 -13.34
C GLN A 30 -1.51 -3.62 -13.11
N LEU A 31 -1.94 -3.42 -11.86
CA LEU A 31 -2.92 -2.39 -11.49
C LEU A 31 -2.39 -0.99 -11.81
N ARG A 32 -1.14 -0.68 -11.47
CA ARG A 32 -0.52 0.60 -11.85
C ARG A 32 -0.54 0.84 -13.36
N LEU A 33 -0.29 -0.21 -14.16
CA LEU A 33 -0.33 -0.12 -15.63
C LEU A 33 -1.77 0.03 -16.15
N LEU A 34 -2.75 -0.58 -15.50
CA LEU A 34 -4.17 -0.52 -15.86
C LEU A 34 -4.70 0.92 -15.91
N PHE A 35 -4.28 1.75 -14.94
CA PHE A 35 -4.60 3.18 -14.86
C PHE A 35 -3.78 4.08 -15.80
N LYS A 36 -2.78 3.54 -16.51
CA LYS A 36 -1.95 4.34 -17.42
C LYS A 36 -2.79 4.91 -18.56
N GLY A 37 -2.60 6.20 -18.83
CA GLY A 37 -3.26 6.90 -19.93
C GLY A 37 -4.66 7.42 -19.62
N ASN A 38 -5.21 7.16 -18.43
CA ASN A 38 -6.53 7.65 -17.99
C ASN A 38 -7.71 7.28 -18.91
N ASP A 39 -7.55 6.26 -19.76
CA ASP A 39 -8.64 5.68 -20.54
C ASP A 39 -9.26 4.54 -19.73
N TRP A 40 -10.55 4.65 -19.40
CA TRP A 40 -11.25 3.73 -18.50
C TRP A 40 -12.45 3.11 -19.18
N SER A 41 -12.45 1.78 -19.23
CA SER A 41 -13.51 0.98 -19.86
C SER A 41 -14.12 0.01 -18.85
N GLN A 42 -15.21 -0.63 -19.24
CA GLN A 42 -15.85 -1.67 -18.43
C GLN A 42 -14.94 -2.90 -18.25
N GLU A 43 -14.19 -3.26 -19.29
CA GLU A 43 -13.23 -4.36 -19.28
C GLU A 43 -12.09 -4.09 -18.28
N LYS A 44 -11.60 -2.85 -18.22
CA LYS A 44 -10.60 -2.46 -17.21
C LYS A 44 -11.13 -2.50 -15.79
N ALA A 45 -12.40 -2.15 -15.58
CA ALA A 45 -13.03 -2.29 -14.27
C ALA A 45 -13.11 -3.76 -13.83
N GLN A 46 -13.54 -4.65 -14.71
CA GLN A 46 -13.54 -6.08 -14.42
C GLN A 46 -12.12 -6.59 -14.12
N GLN A 47 -11.13 -6.20 -14.94
CA GLN A 47 -9.74 -6.57 -14.71
C GLN A 47 -9.18 -6.03 -13.38
N PHE A 48 -9.60 -4.83 -12.98
CA PHE A 48 -9.22 -4.27 -11.68
C PHE A 48 -9.73 -5.16 -10.54
N ASP A 49 -11.02 -5.51 -10.56
CA ASP A 49 -11.65 -6.33 -9.52
C ASP A 49 -11.01 -7.74 -9.46
N GLU A 50 -10.73 -8.34 -10.62
CA GLU A 50 -10.03 -9.63 -10.74
C GLU A 50 -8.62 -9.58 -10.11
N LEU A 51 -7.82 -8.57 -10.45
CA LEU A 51 -6.46 -8.41 -9.92
C LEU A 51 -6.44 -8.17 -8.39
N ILE A 52 -7.43 -7.47 -7.84
CA ILE A 52 -7.57 -7.30 -6.38
C ILE A 52 -7.91 -8.64 -5.72
N ALA A 53 -8.87 -9.39 -6.27
CA ALA A 53 -9.28 -10.68 -5.74
C ALA A 53 -8.16 -11.74 -5.83
N GLU A 54 -7.31 -11.68 -6.87
CA GLU A 54 -6.12 -12.51 -6.99
C GLU A 54 -5.08 -12.18 -5.92
N ALA A 55 -4.80 -10.88 -5.70
CA ALA A 55 -3.87 -10.44 -4.66
C ALA A 55 -4.32 -10.86 -3.26
N GLU A 56 -5.62 -10.85 -2.97
CA GLU A 56 -6.20 -11.24 -1.68
C GLU A 56 -6.00 -12.71 -1.32
N ARG A 57 -5.76 -13.57 -2.31
CA ARG A 57 -5.49 -15.01 -2.08
C ARG A 57 -4.02 -15.30 -1.80
N ILE A 58 -3.15 -14.30 -1.85
CA ILE A 58 -1.70 -14.45 -1.69
C ILE A 58 -1.34 -13.98 -0.29
N GLU A 59 -0.83 -14.87 0.56
CA GLU A 59 -0.32 -14.47 1.88
C GLU A 59 0.92 -13.56 1.74
N PRO A 60 1.01 -12.44 2.48
CA PRO A 60 2.19 -11.61 2.53
C PRO A 60 3.42 -12.41 2.99
N SER A 61 4.56 -12.15 2.35
CA SER A 61 5.87 -12.64 2.80
C SER A 61 6.67 -11.51 3.44
N THR A 62 7.67 -11.82 4.27
CA THR A 62 8.59 -10.81 4.82
C THR A 62 9.18 -9.91 3.73
N LYS A 63 9.47 -10.47 2.53
CA LYS A 63 9.99 -9.72 1.39
C LYS A 63 8.99 -8.69 0.83
N THR A 64 7.73 -9.09 0.65
CA THR A 64 6.70 -8.20 0.10
C THR A 64 6.26 -7.17 1.15
N LEU A 65 6.16 -7.56 2.42
CA LEU A 65 5.97 -6.66 3.55
C LEU A 65 7.07 -5.59 3.62
N ARG A 66 8.34 -5.99 3.58
CA ARG A 66 9.48 -5.05 3.54
C ARG A 66 9.33 -4.04 2.40
N THR A 67 8.93 -4.51 1.22
CA THR A 67 8.75 -3.64 0.05
C THR A 67 7.64 -2.61 0.27
N ALA A 68 6.49 -3.03 0.79
CA ALA A 68 5.37 -2.12 1.11
C ALA A 68 5.74 -1.13 2.23
N TYR A 69 6.32 -1.61 3.33
CA TYR A 69 6.72 -0.78 4.47
C TYR A 69 7.80 0.23 4.13
N GLN A 70 8.82 -0.14 3.34
CA GLN A 70 9.83 0.80 2.85
C GLN A 70 9.23 1.87 1.93
N HIS A 71 8.19 1.53 1.15
CA HIS A 71 7.48 2.51 0.34
C HIS A 71 6.71 3.51 1.20
N VAL A 72 5.99 3.02 2.21
CA VAL A 72 5.27 3.85 3.20
C VAL A 72 6.26 4.73 3.97
N TRP A 73 7.39 4.18 4.42
CA TRP A 73 8.47 4.94 5.06
C TRP A 73 9.01 6.10 4.22
N GLY A 74 8.97 5.96 2.89
CA GLY A 74 9.35 7.02 1.95
C GLY A 74 8.63 8.35 2.17
N TYR A 75 7.42 8.33 2.75
CA TYR A 75 6.65 9.52 3.10
C TYR A 75 7.21 10.27 4.32
N PHE A 76 7.88 9.58 5.25
CA PHE A 76 8.35 10.16 6.51
C PHE A 76 9.84 10.48 6.50
N LYS A 77 10.66 9.72 5.75
CA LYS A 77 12.13 9.73 5.87
C LYS A 77 12.82 11.11 5.83
N LYS A 78 12.21 12.11 5.18
CA LYS A 78 12.75 13.47 5.09
C LYS A 78 12.47 14.31 6.34
N SER A 79 11.36 14.05 7.02
CA SER A 79 10.87 14.83 8.16
C SER A 79 11.01 14.11 9.50
N ALA A 80 11.23 12.79 9.46
CA ALA A 80 11.43 11.96 10.64
C ALA A 80 12.66 12.42 11.45
N THR A 81 12.48 12.43 12.77
CA THR A 81 13.52 12.65 13.77
C THR A 81 14.62 11.59 13.69
N PRO A 82 15.81 11.84 14.26
CA PRO A 82 16.86 10.82 14.33
C PRO A 82 16.40 9.52 15.00
N SER A 83 15.65 9.62 16.11
CA SER A 83 15.11 8.45 16.83
C SER A 83 14.11 7.65 16.00
N GLU A 84 13.23 8.28 15.23
CA GLU A 84 12.29 7.57 14.35
C GLU A 84 13.03 6.87 13.20
N LYS A 85 14.10 7.47 12.68
CA LYS A 85 14.94 6.84 11.64
C LYS A 85 15.67 5.61 12.17
N GLU A 86 16.24 5.72 13.38
CA GLU A 86 16.88 4.59 14.06
C GLU A 86 15.87 3.48 14.35
N ARG A 87 14.68 3.84 14.85
CA ARG A 87 13.60 2.91 15.12
C ARG A 87 13.12 2.19 13.86
N PHE A 88 12.91 2.92 12.77
CA PHE A 88 12.56 2.32 11.48
C PHE A 88 13.64 1.31 11.05
N LYS A 89 14.92 1.68 11.15
CA LYS A 89 16.02 0.80 10.78
C LYS A 89 16.04 -0.49 11.61
N GLU A 90 15.90 -0.36 12.93
CA GLU A 90 15.83 -1.53 13.84
C GLU A 90 14.69 -2.48 13.46
N LEU A 91 13.50 -1.93 13.18
CA LEU A 91 12.33 -2.71 12.79
C LEU A 91 12.50 -3.34 11.40
N ASP A 92 13.15 -2.65 10.44
CA ASP A 92 13.40 -3.18 9.11
C ASP A 92 14.44 -4.31 9.16
N ASP A 93 15.51 -4.16 9.93
CA ASP A 93 16.53 -5.19 10.12
C ASP A 93 15.93 -6.46 10.77
N GLY A 94 15.02 -6.30 11.74
CA GLY A 94 14.34 -7.39 12.44
C GLY A 94 12.96 -7.79 11.90
N LEU A 95 12.63 -7.43 10.65
CA LEU A 95 11.25 -7.46 10.16
C LEU A 95 10.56 -8.84 10.21
N GLU A 96 11.32 -9.93 10.06
CA GLU A 96 10.79 -11.30 10.07
C GLU A 96 9.98 -11.60 11.33
N ASP A 97 10.46 -11.14 12.49
CA ASP A 97 9.80 -11.33 13.78
C ASP A 97 8.99 -10.09 14.22
N ARG A 98 9.16 -8.95 13.53
CA ARG A 98 8.66 -7.64 13.96
C ARG A 98 7.74 -6.96 12.95
N ALA A 99 7.18 -7.70 12.00
CA ALA A 99 6.30 -7.15 10.96
C ALA A 99 5.11 -6.37 11.52
N SER A 100 4.45 -6.88 12.57
CA SER A 100 3.32 -6.20 13.22
C SER A 100 3.76 -4.94 13.96
N GLU A 101 4.93 -4.97 14.59
CA GLU A 101 5.50 -3.80 15.29
C GLU A 101 5.89 -2.69 14.30
N MET A 102 6.44 -3.06 13.14
CA MET A 102 6.68 -2.14 12.03
C MET A 102 5.38 -1.50 11.52
N LEU A 103 4.30 -2.28 11.37
CA LEU A 103 3.01 -1.74 10.94
C LEU A 103 2.48 -0.70 11.92
N VAL A 104 2.45 -1.02 13.22
CA VAL A 104 1.99 -0.09 14.27
C VAL A 104 2.84 1.18 14.25
N PHE A 105 4.15 1.06 14.16
CA PHE A 105 5.03 2.22 14.05
C PHE A 105 4.70 3.11 12.84
N LEU A 106 4.44 2.53 11.66
CA LEU A 106 4.05 3.29 10.47
C LEU A 106 2.65 3.91 10.58
N GLN A 107 1.72 3.27 11.30
CA GLN A 107 0.41 3.82 11.63
C GLN A 107 0.54 5.05 12.54
N ASP A 108 1.38 4.95 13.58
CA ASP A 108 1.67 6.07 14.50
C ASP A 108 2.28 7.26 13.76
N LEU A 109 3.27 7.01 12.89
CA LEU A 109 3.83 8.06 12.03
C LEU A 109 2.80 8.66 11.09
N THR A 110 1.87 7.84 10.56
CA THR A 110 0.78 8.35 9.71
C THR A 110 -0.16 9.26 10.50
N ALA A 111 -0.48 8.92 11.75
CA ALA A 111 -1.29 9.77 12.62
C ALA A 111 -0.57 11.08 13.01
N LEU A 112 0.74 11.01 13.24
CA LEU A 112 1.56 12.16 13.62
C LEU A 112 1.77 13.14 12.47
N TYR A 113 2.23 12.65 11.32
CA TYR A 113 2.62 13.48 10.17
C TYR A 113 1.47 13.73 9.18
N GLN A 114 0.37 12.99 9.31
CA GLN A 114 -0.85 13.14 8.50
C GLN A 114 -0.63 13.22 6.98
N PRO A 115 0.23 12.40 6.35
CA PRO A 115 0.40 12.43 4.90
C PRO A 115 -0.91 12.03 4.20
N THR A 116 -1.47 12.97 3.42
CA THR A 116 -2.80 12.86 2.80
C THR A 116 -3.03 11.54 2.06
N TYR A 117 -2.01 11.01 1.39
CA TYR A 117 -2.10 9.78 0.61
C TYR A 117 -2.12 8.48 1.43
N LEU A 118 -1.69 8.50 2.70
CA LEU A 118 -1.65 7.30 3.54
C LEU A 118 -2.84 7.21 4.50
N GLN A 119 -3.42 8.35 4.89
CA GLN A 119 -4.55 8.41 5.83
C GLN A 119 -5.78 7.59 5.38
N GLN A 120 -5.89 7.35 4.07
CA GLN A 120 -6.98 6.58 3.47
C GLN A 120 -6.48 5.29 2.82
N SER A 121 -5.31 4.78 3.19
CA SER A 121 -4.81 3.53 2.62
C SER A 121 -5.22 2.32 3.45
N ARG A 122 -5.67 1.24 2.80
CA ARG A 122 -6.10 -0.01 3.44
C ARG A 122 -5.03 -0.55 4.38
N LEU A 123 -3.78 -0.59 3.93
CA LEU A 123 -2.66 -1.08 4.73
C LEU A 123 -2.55 -0.36 6.08
N ILE A 124 -2.76 0.95 6.12
CA ILE A 124 -2.65 1.74 7.35
C ILE A 124 -3.92 1.62 8.20
N LEU A 125 -5.10 1.54 7.58
CA LEU A 125 -6.38 1.51 8.30
C LEU A 125 -6.72 0.11 8.85
N GLU A 126 -6.42 -0.93 8.07
CA GLU A 126 -6.86 -2.30 8.32
C GLU A 126 -5.69 -3.26 8.59
N GLY A 127 -4.47 -2.88 8.22
CA GLY A 127 -3.31 -3.76 8.26
C GLY A 127 -3.15 -4.60 6.99
N VAL A 128 -2.42 -5.71 7.12
CA VAL A 128 -2.14 -6.67 6.02
C VAL A 128 -3.11 -7.84 6.12
#